data_AF-A0A2T9YZS9-F1
#
_entry.id   AF-A0A2T9YZS9-F1
#
_cell.length_a   1.000
_cell.length_b   1.000
_cell.length_c   1.000
_cell.angle_alpha   90.00
_cell.angle_beta   90.00
_cell.angle_gamma   90.00
#
_symmetry.space_group_name_H-M   'P 1'
#
loop_
_entity.id
_entity.type
_entity.pdbx_description
1 polymer ?
#
loop_
_entity_poly.entity_id
_entity_poly.type
_entity_poly.pdbx_seq_one_letter_code
_entity_poly.pdbx_strand_id
1 'polypeptide(L)'
;MSNPSSLGKVTYRGANYKYTSWGFRGWACLKMAGIQFDDNILLEETPNFKEKAAGLSPTLLFPVLCIDSPKLGKSLLVHDSLSIAEFSAEYVSNSNSNVKLWPEFWADRAIARSAVAEMHSGFQNIRNAYSCNFITKFEFKHFQFVSI
;
A
#
# COMPACT_ATOMS: atom_id res chain seq x y z
N MET A 1 -24.15 -4.35 7.50
CA MET A 1 -23.98 -5.38 6.45
C MET A 1 -23.73 -4.67 5.12
N SER A 2 -22.47 -4.35 4.78
CA SER A 2 -22.12 -3.76 3.49
C SER A 2 -21.34 -4.78 2.68
N ASN A 3 -21.93 -5.21 1.56
CA ASN A 3 -21.35 -6.18 0.64
C ASN A 3 -20.01 -5.64 0.08
N PRO A 4 -18.92 -6.44 0.08
CA PRO A 4 -17.65 -6.09 -0.57
C PRO A 4 -17.80 -5.64 -2.04
N SER A 5 -18.89 -6.03 -2.72
CA SER A 5 -19.22 -5.58 -4.08
C SER A 5 -19.67 -4.11 -4.22
N SER A 6 -19.71 -3.33 -3.14
CA SER A 6 -20.32 -1.98 -3.15
C SER A 6 -19.36 -0.81 -3.31
N LEU A 7 -18.05 -1.06 -3.43
CA LEU A 7 -17.05 0.01 -3.59
C LEU A 7 -17.11 0.68 -4.97
N GLY A 8 -17.60 0.00 -6.00
CA GLY A 8 -17.49 0.47 -7.39
C GLY A 8 -16.14 0.08 -7.99
N LYS A 9 -15.66 0.83 -8.99
CA LYS A 9 -14.38 0.52 -9.65
C LYS A 9 -13.22 1.00 -8.77
N VAL A 10 -12.28 0.09 -8.49
CA VAL A 10 -11.09 0.39 -7.69
C VAL A 10 -9.86 0.29 -8.59
N THR A 11 -9.03 1.34 -8.59
CA THR A 11 -7.77 1.38 -9.34
C THR A 11 -6.62 1.71 -8.40
N TYR A 12 -5.62 0.84 -8.35
CA TYR A 12 -4.38 1.07 -7.64
C TYR A 12 -3.38 1.79 -8.55
N ARG A 13 -3.09 3.05 -8.25
CA ARG A 13 -2.18 3.90 -9.02
C ARG A 13 -0.83 3.91 -8.32
N GLY A 14 0.24 3.53 -9.02
CA GLY A 14 1.56 3.43 -8.42
C GLY A 14 2.70 3.78 -9.37
N ALA A 15 3.84 4.19 -8.82
CA ALA A 15 5.13 3.82 -9.40
C ALA A 15 5.32 2.31 -9.18
N ASN A 16 6.00 1.61 -10.09
CA ASN A 16 6.07 0.14 -10.09
C ASN A 16 6.19 -0.44 -8.67
N TYR A 17 5.12 -1.08 -8.18
CA TYR A 17 5.07 -1.61 -6.81
C TYR A 17 6.14 -2.67 -6.56
N LYS A 18 6.71 -3.25 -7.63
CA LYS A 18 7.82 -4.20 -7.55
C LYS A 18 9.19 -3.54 -7.33
N TYR A 19 9.29 -2.23 -7.51
CA TYR A 19 10.53 -1.45 -7.31
C TYR A 19 10.41 -0.42 -6.19
N THR A 20 9.32 -0.40 -5.43
CA THR A 20 9.15 0.53 -4.31
C THR A 20 8.54 -0.16 -3.10
N SER A 21 9.15 0.02 -1.93
CA SER A 21 8.57 -0.48 -0.68
C SER A 21 7.22 0.17 -0.37
N TRP A 22 7.05 1.43 -0.74
CA TRP A 22 5.82 2.19 -0.51
C TRP A 22 4.65 1.70 -1.35
N GLY A 23 4.87 1.46 -2.65
CA GLY A 23 3.87 0.83 -3.51
C GLY A 23 3.53 -0.58 -3.03
N PHE A 24 4.53 -1.40 -2.72
CA PHE A 24 4.26 -2.77 -2.28
C PHE A 24 3.40 -2.85 -1.01
N ARG A 25 3.67 -2.02 0.00
CA ARG A 25 2.92 -2.02 1.27
C ARG A 25 1.41 -1.84 1.07
N GLY A 26 1.01 -0.81 0.32
CA GLY A 26 -0.41 -0.55 0.06
C GLY A 26 -1.04 -1.64 -0.82
N TRP A 27 -0.33 -2.08 -1.87
CA TRP A 27 -0.80 -3.13 -2.77
C TRP A 27 -1.03 -4.46 -2.04
N ALA A 28 -0.10 -4.86 -1.16
CA ALA A 28 -0.18 -6.09 -0.40
C ALA A 28 -1.39 -6.10 0.55
N CYS A 29 -1.65 -4.98 1.24
CA CYS A 29 -2.83 -4.86 2.11
C CYS A 29 -4.14 -5.00 1.35
N LEU A 30 -4.26 -4.42 0.14
CA LEU A 30 -5.44 -4.58 -0.71
C LEU A 30 -5.65 -6.03 -1.14
N LYS A 31 -4.57 -6.72 -1.53
CA LYS A 31 -4.62 -8.15 -1.88
C LYS A 31 -5.00 -9.02 -0.68
N MET A 32 -4.40 -8.79 0.49
CA MET A 32 -4.75 -9.51 1.72
C MET A 32 -6.19 -9.25 2.15
N ALA A 33 -6.70 -8.04 1.93
CA ALA A 33 -8.09 -7.69 2.20
C ALA A 33 -9.10 -8.30 1.20
N GLY A 34 -8.63 -8.95 0.14
CA GLY A 34 -9.48 -9.49 -0.92
C GLY A 34 -10.18 -8.41 -1.74
N ILE A 35 -9.68 -7.17 -1.72
CA ILE A 35 -10.23 -6.07 -2.52
C ILE A 35 -9.81 -6.30 -3.98
N GLN A 36 -10.79 -6.31 -4.89
CA GLN A 36 -10.54 -6.38 -6.33
C GLN A 36 -10.17 -4.98 -6.83
N PHE A 37 -9.08 -4.87 -7.58
CA PHE A 37 -8.60 -3.61 -8.14
C PHE A 37 -7.79 -3.82 -9.42
N ASP A 38 -7.83 -2.82 -10.30
CA ASP A 38 -6.99 -2.73 -11.50
C ASP A 38 -5.67 -2.02 -11.15
N ASP A 39 -4.56 -2.49 -11.70
CA ASP A 39 -3.26 -1.81 -11.59
C ASP A 39 -3.12 -0.72 -12.68
N ASN A 40 -2.79 0.51 -12.29
CA ASN A 40 -2.38 1.59 -13.18
C ASN A 40 -0.99 2.07 -12.77
N ILE A 41 0.03 1.52 -13.42
CA ILE A 41 1.43 1.75 -13.06
C ILE A 41 2.07 2.77 -14.00
N LEU A 42 2.56 3.87 -13.43
CA LEU A 42 3.32 4.89 -14.13
C LEU A 42 4.81 4.75 -13.75
N LEU A 43 5.65 4.37 -14.71
CA LEU A 43 7.10 4.25 -14.49
C LEU A 43 7.75 5.63 -14.52
N GLU A 44 8.74 5.89 -13.67
CA GLU A 44 9.48 7.17 -13.65
C GLU A 44 10.11 7.51 -15.02
N GLU A 45 10.50 6.49 -15.79
CA GLU A 45 11.06 6.62 -17.14
C GLU A 45 10.02 7.03 -18.21
N THR A 46 8.73 7.08 -17.86
CA THR A 46 7.66 7.42 -18.81
C THR A 46 7.84 8.85 -19.31
N PRO A 47 7.81 9.10 -20.64
CA PRO A 47 7.82 10.46 -21.18
C PRO A 47 6.68 11.29 -20.59
N ASN A 48 7.01 12.52 -20.20
CA ASN A 48 6.12 13.45 -19.51
C ASN A 48 5.56 12.91 -18.18
N PHE A 49 6.39 12.17 -17.44
CA PHE A 49 6.02 11.58 -16.14
C PHE A 49 5.30 12.57 -15.23
N LYS A 50 5.85 13.78 -15.03
CA LYS A 50 5.28 14.79 -14.12
C LYS A 50 3.85 15.20 -14.53
N GLU A 51 3.61 15.42 -15.82
CA GLU A 51 2.30 15.79 -16.35
C GLU A 51 1.29 14.66 -16.15
N LYS A 52 1.69 13.42 -16.47
CA LYS A 52 0.86 12.23 -16.27
C LYS A 52 0.59 11.97 -14.78
N ALA A 53 1.59 12.16 -13.93
CA ALA A 53 1.48 11.99 -12.48
C ALA A 53 0.50 13.01 -11.87
N ALA A 54 0.51 14.26 -12.34
CA ALA A 54 -0.42 15.31 -11.89
C ALA A 54 -1.89 14.94 -12.15
N GLY A 55 -2.18 14.20 -13.23
CA GLY A 55 -3.52 13.68 -13.50
C GLY A 55 -3.92 12.48 -12.62
N LEU A 56 -2.96 11.81 -11.98
CA LEU A 56 -3.18 10.56 -11.23
C LEU A 56 -3.10 10.74 -9.71
N SER A 57 -2.29 11.68 -9.24
CA SER A 57 -2.02 11.93 -7.82
C SER A 57 -2.12 13.42 -7.48
N PRO A 58 -2.90 13.80 -6.45
CA PRO A 58 -3.00 15.19 -6.03
C PRO A 58 -1.70 15.72 -5.40
N THR A 59 -0.81 14.83 -4.95
CA THR A 59 0.45 15.17 -4.28
C THR A 59 1.69 14.91 -5.14
N LEU A 60 1.50 14.43 -6.38
CA LEU A 60 2.57 13.90 -7.25
C LEU A 60 3.35 12.72 -6.65
N LEU A 61 2.89 12.18 -5.52
CA LEU A 61 3.46 11.02 -4.86
C LEU A 61 2.57 9.81 -5.09
N PHE A 62 3.20 8.63 -5.12
CA PHE A 62 2.55 7.34 -5.22
C PHE A 62 2.92 6.49 -4.00
N PRO A 63 2.05 5.56 -3.57
CA PRO A 63 0.83 5.11 -4.23
C PRO A 63 -0.42 5.97 -3.96
N VAL A 64 -1.42 5.80 -4.83
CA VAL A 64 -2.77 6.36 -4.69
C VAL A 64 -3.80 5.30 -5.04
N LEU A 65 -4.76 5.05 -4.15
CA LEU A 65 -5.95 4.25 -4.43
C LEU A 65 -7.06 5.17 -4.93
N CYS A 66 -7.61 4.88 -6.11
CA CYS A 66 -8.78 5.57 -6.66
C CYS A 66 -10.01 4.66 -6.58
N ILE A 67 -11.10 5.19 -6.03
CA ILE A 67 -12.36 4.47 -5.90
C ILE A 67 -13.46 5.30 -6.57
N ASP A 68 -13.94 4.80 -7.70
CA ASP A 68 -15.09 5.36 -8.41
C ASP A 68 -16.36 4.69 -7.89
N SER A 69 -16.83 5.19 -6.73
CA SER A 69 -18.03 4.67 -6.08
C SER A 69 -19.27 5.42 -6.57
N PRO A 70 -20.31 4.71 -7.08
CA PRO A 70 -21.59 5.34 -7.42
C PRO A 70 -22.26 6.06 -6.25
N LYS A 71 -21.89 5.73 -5.00
CA LYS A 71 -22.46 6.31 -3.78
C LYS A 71 -21.91 7.69 -3.43
N LEU A 72 -20.72 8.04 -3.91
CA LEU A 72 -20.01 9.26 -3.51
C LEU A 72 -20.20 10.43 -4.49
N GLY A 73 -20.75 10.17 -5.68
CA GLY A 73 -20.93 11.17 -6.74
C GLY A 73 -19.62 11.72 -7.34
N LYS A 74 -18.46 11.32 -6.81
CA LYS A 74 -17.11 11.64 -7.27
C LYS A 74 -16.14 10.52 -6.89
N SER A 75 -14.98 10.48 -7.57
CA SER A 75 -13.89 9.58 -7.22
C SER A 75 -13.30 9.94 -5.85
N LEU A 76 -13.11 8.93 -5.01
CA LEU A 76 -12.33 9.04 -3.78
C LEU A 76 -10.87 8.70 -4.08
N LEU A 77 -9.96 9.56 -3.68
CA LEU A 77 -8.51 9.33 -3.76
C LEU A 77 -7.96 9.15 -2.35
N VAL A 78 -7.44 7.95 -2.07
CA VAL A 78 -6.71 7.65 -0.82
C VAL A 78 -5.23 7.62 -1.15
N HIS A 79 -4.49 8.64 -0.73
CA HIS A 79 -3.05 8.76 -0.91
C HIS A 79 -2.32 8.30 0.36
N ASP A 80 -1.06 7.88 0.21
CA ASP A 80 -0.20 7.30 1.27
C ASP A 80 -0.46 5.80 1.53
N SER A 81 0.62 5.01 1.57
CA SER A 81 0.53 3.56 1.74
C SER A 81 -0.07 3.13 3.08
N LEU A 82 0.17 3.89 4.16
CA LEU A 82 -0.39 3.60 5.47
C LEU A 82 -1.89 3.93 5.48
N SER A 83 -2.31 5.01 4.83
CA SER A 83 -3.74 5.33 4.68
C SER A 83 -4.48 4.25 3.89
N ILE A 84 -3.88 3.73 2.81
CA ILE A 84 -4.42 2.60 2.03
C ILE A 84 -4.49 1.32 2.89
N ALA A 85 -3.49 1.07 3.74
CA ALA A 85 -3.49 -0.07 4.64
C ALA A 85 -4.62 0.01 5.69
N GLU A 86 -4.82 1.17 6.31
CA GLU A 86 -5.93 1.39 7.25
C GLU A 86 -7.30 1.29 6.56
N PHE A 87 -7.45 1.84 5.34
CA PHE A 87 -8.66 1.63 4.54
C PHE A 87 -8.96 0.14 4.31
N SER A 88 -7.92 -0.63 3.98
CA SER A 88 -8.04 -2.09 3.78
C SER A 88 -8.45 -2.80 5.07
N ALA A 89 -7.91 -2.36 6.22
CA ALA A 89 -8.23 -2.92 7.54
C ALA A 89 -9.68 -2.62 7.95
N GLU A 90 -10.16 -1.40 7.68
CA GLU A 90 -11.55 -1.01 7.88
C GLU A 90 -12.48 -1.84 6.98
N TYR A 91 -12.11 -2.04 5.71
CA TYR A 91 -12.89 -2.82 4.76
C TYR A 91 -13.10 -4.28 5.22
N VAL A 92 -12.05 -4.97 5.66
CA VAL A 92 -12.19 -6.36 6.14
C VAL A 92 -13.01 -6.44 7.42
N SER A 93 -12.90 -5.44 8.30
CA SER A 93 -13.67 -5.37 9.54
C SER A 93 -15.17 -5.24 9.29
N ASN A 94 -15.56 -4.55 8.20
CA ASN A 94 -16.96 -4.30 7.84
C ASN A 94 -17.58 -5.35 6.90
N SER A 95 -16.79 -6.27 6.31
CA SER A 95 -17.23 -7.17 5.23
C SER A 95 -17.58 -8.60 5.69
N ASN A 96 -17.78 -8.84 7.00
CA ASN A 96 -17.94 -10.19 7.58
C ASN A 96 -16.80 -11.15 7.18
N SER A 97 -15.62 -10.61 6.85
CA SER A 97 -14.44 -11.39 6.54
C SER A 97 -13.78 -11.88 7.83
N ASN A 98 -13.30 -13.13 7.83
CA ASN A 98 -12.43 -13.64 8.90
C ASN A 98 -10.99 -13.11 8.81
N VAL A 99 -10.68 -12.33 7.77
CA VAL A 99 -9.37 -11.69 7.62
C VAL A 99 -9.23 -10.54 8.61
N LYS A 100 -8.10 -10.51 9.32
CA LYS A 100 -7.69 -9.41 10.20
C LYS A 100 -6.33 -8.88 9.73
N LEU A 101 -6.26 -7.59 9.41
CA LEU A 101 -4.98 -6.94 9.07
C LEU A 101 -4.27 -6.37 10.30
N TRP A 102 -5.01 -6.13 11.39
CA TRP A 102 -4.47 -5.72 12.67
C TRP A 102 -4.73 -6.79 13.73
N PRO A 103 -3.87 -6.88 14.76
CA PRO A 103 -4.15 -7.69 15.94
C PRO A 103 -5.50 -7.34 16.56
N GLU A 104 -6.21 -8.34 17.08
CA GLU A 104 -7.51 -8.15 17.72
C GLU A 104 -7.37 -7.61 19.16
N PHE A 105 -6.35 -8.10 19.89
CA PHE A 105 -6.07 -7.57 21.22
C PHE A 105 -5.58 -6.12 21.13
N TRP A 106 -6.15 -5.26 21.97
CA TRP A 106 -5.95 -3.82 21.86
C TRP A 106 -4.49 -3.41 22.15
N ALA A 107 -3.80 -4.10 23.06
CA ALA A 107 -2.42 -3.78 23.40
C ALA A 107 -1.48 -4.14 22.25
N ASP A 108 -1.64 -5.34 21.65
CA ASP A 108 -0.84 -5.77 20.50
C ASP A 108 -1.07 -4.86 19.29
N ARG A 109 -2.32 -4.45 19.07
CA ARG A 109 -2.65 -3.50 18.00
C ARG A 109 -2.02 -2.13 18.23
N ALA A 110 -1.97 -1.66 19.48
CA ALA A 110 -1.30 -0.40 19.81
C ALA A 110 0.21 -0.47 19.52
N ILE A 111 0.87 -1.57 19.89
CA ILE A 111 2.28 -1.82 19.59
C ILE A 111 2.50 -1.91 18.08
N ALA A 112 1.68 -2.69 17.36
CA ALA A 112 1.78 -2.84 15.91
C ALA A 112 1.64 -1.49 15.18
N ARG A 113 0.67 -0.66 15.58
CA ARG A 113 0.50 0.69 15.02
C ARG A 113 1.67 1.61 15.34
N SER A 114 2.27 1.50 16.53
CA SER A 114 3.46 2.28 16.90
C SER A 114 4.64 1.92 16.00
N ALA A 115 4.91 0.63 15.81
CA ALA A 115 5.98 0.15 14.93
C ALA A 115 5.77 0.58 13.46
N VAL A 116 4.52 0.50 12.98
CA VAL A 116 4.18 0.96 11.62
C VAL A 116 4.34 2.48 11.49
N ALA A 117 3.94 3.27 12.50
CA ALA A 117 4.12 4.72 12.50
C ALA A 117 5.60 5.14 12.54
N GLU A 118 6.44 4.43 13.30
CA GLU A 118 7.90 4.64 13.33
C GLU A 118 8.53 4.34 11.96
N MET A 119 8.13 3.24 11.32
CA MET A 119 8.57 2.89 9.97
C MET A 119 8.06 3.89 8.91
N HIS A 120 6.86 4.45 9.11
CA HIS A 120 6.22 5.38 8.18
C HIS A 120 6.83 6.78 8.24
N SER A 121 7.09 7.28 9.45
CA SER A 121 7.59 8.64 9.69
C SER A 121 9.11 8.73 9.92
N GLY A 122 9.77 7.60 10.18
CA GLY A 122 11.19 7.53 10.53
C GLY A 122 12.09 6.97 9.42
N PHE A 123 13.35 6.73 9.83
CA PHE A 123 14.40 6.06 9.04
C PHE A 123 14.65 6.61 7.63
N GLN A 124 14.39 7.90 7.40
CA GLN A 124 14.50 8.50 6.07
C GLN A 124 15.87 8.26 5.42
N ASN A 125 16.96 8.39 6.19
CA ASN A 125 18.33 8.18 5.69
C ASN A 125 18.55 6.74 5.21
N ILE A 126 18.14 5.75 6.00
CA ILE A 126 18.27 4.33 5.63
C ILE A 126 17.40 4.03 4.41
N ARG A 127 16.17 4.54 4.38
CA ARG A 127 15.25 4.32 3.25
C ARG A 127 15.72 4.96 1.95
N ASN A 128 16.40 6.10 2.02
CA ASN A 128 17.00 6.74 0.85
C ASN A 128 18.26 5.99 0.39
N ALA A 129 19.05 5.43 1.32
CA ALA A 129 20.28 4.72 1.01
C ALA A 129 20.05 3.29 0.48
N TYR A 130 18.97 2.64 0.92
CA TYR A 130 18.66 1.25 0.57
C TYR A 130 17.28 1.15 -0.07
N SER A 131 17.21 1.51 -1.35
CA SER A 131 15.99 1.38 -2.14
C SER A 131 15.60 -0.09 -2.35
N CYS A 132 14.31 -0.34 -2.50
CA CYS A 132 13.77 -1.70 -2.55
C CYS A 132 13.62 -2.20 -4.00
N ASN A 133 14.07 -3.43 -4.28
CA ASN A 133 13.86 -4.10 -5.57
C ASN A 133 13.33 -5.52 -5.33
N PHE A 134 12.03 -5.73 -5.50
CA PHE A 134 11.34 -7.01 -5.28
C PHE A 134 11.37 -7.95 -6.50
N ILE A 135 12.02 -7.57 -7.61
CA ILE A 135 12.12 -8.41 -8.82
C ILE A 135 13.33 -9.34 -8.75
N THR A 136 14.29 -9.05 -7.86
CA THR A 136 15.51 -9.84 -7.74
C THR A 136 15.39 -10.88 -6.63
N LYS A 137 15.45 -12.16 -7.00
CA LYS A 137 15.63 -13.27 -6.07
C LYS A 137 17.13 -13.44 -5.80
N PHE A 138 17.57 -13.15 -4.59
CA PHE A 138 18.95 -13.43 -4.17
C PHE A 138 19.01 -14.81 -3.52
N GLU A 139 19.84 -15.71 -4.07
CA GLU A 139 20.20 -16.97 -3.42
C GLU A 139 21.53 -16.78 -2.68
N PHE A 140 21.46 -16.68 -1.35
CA PHE A 140 22.65 -16.59 -0.52
C PHE A 140 23.15 -18.00 -0.20
N LYS A 141 24.32 -18.38 -0.71
CA LYS A 141 24.87 -19.74 -0.51
C LYS A 141 25.55 -19.96 0.85
N HIS A 142 25.81 -18.93 1.65
CA HIS A 142 26.41 -19.07 2.99
C HIS A 142 26.05 -17.86 3.86
N PHE A 143 25.26 -18.06 4.91
CA PHE A 143 25.23 -17.17 6.07
C PHE A 143 25.86 -17.95 7.24
N GLN A 144 27.11 -17.67 7.56
CA GLN A 144 27.67 -18.07 8.85
C GLN A 144 27.35 -16.96 9.85
N PHE A 145 26.42 -17.22 10.76
CA PHE A 145 26.29 -16.41 11.96
C PHE A 145 27.49 -16.71 12.84
N VAL A 146 28.42 -15.75 12.92
CA VAL A 146 29.44 -15.77 13.97
C VAL A 146 28.73 -15.30 15.24
N SER A 147 28.45 -16.25 16.14
CA SER A 147 28.03 -15.94 17.50
C SER A 147 29.14 -15.16 18.20
N ILE A 148 28.78 -14.03 18.80
CA ILE A 148 29.59 -13.36 19.83
C ILE A 148 29.11 -13.87 21.19
#